data_AF-A0A9W6WXG5-F1
#
_entry.id   AF-A0A9W6WXG5-F1
#
_cell.length_a   1.000
_cell.length_b   1.000
_cell.length_c   1.000
_cell.angle_alpha   90.00
_cell.angle_beta   90.00
_cell.angle_gamma   90.00
#
_symmetry.space_group_name_H-M   'P 1'
#
loop_
_entity.id
_entity.type
_entity.pdbx_description
1 polymer ?
#
loop_
_entity_poly.entity_id
_entity_poly.type
_entity_poly.pdbx_seq_one_letter_code
_entity_poly.pdbx_strand_id
1 'polypeptide(L)'
;MAETLPLPHEAAATRARYALEIPEQSAPQPRAAAKPETTDARCNGMQETLSWLEKQRQFVQAHDGNQRRKRSSTFVRSVLRLLSGPKAQSSNASDNNEEDKAPKLPVPWGQDVLKADWSELGFRLLDQPVMQDMARVRCFIAQEELLSASPQGIIALAKWLQRFDNHVRHVVTLKEYLLEERTLIAGVGHKVTTLYDAYDEAMAVALEKVHDERRDLSEAVLKMFDELEKILRGEVTAVKHLITQTLTEEEEYEALSTLFNQLTSDEECGVIVAHLLGWMRNNMSEQDVRVFLALFSPNVQDKIAGEWMRMYASYLHLLDEFSINYDSSLSYFT
;
A
#
# COMPACT_ATOMS: atom_id res chain seq x y z
N MET A 1 -74.11 1.28 -19.30
CA MET A 1 -73.09 1.25 -20.37
C MET A 1 -71.88 0.59 -19.74
N ALA A 2 -71.87 -0.74 -19.68
CA ALA A 2 -71.31 -1.67 -20.68
C ALA A 2 -69.76 -1.61 -20.66
N GLU A 3 -69.10 -2.58 -19.98
CA GLU A 3 -68.45 -3.79 -20.57
C GLU A 3 -67.01 -3.43 -21.04
N THR A 4 -65.90 -4.17 -20.89
CA THR A 4 -65.58 -5.56 -20.51
C THR A 4 -64.03 -5.64 -20.39
N LEU A 5 -63.49 -6.53 -19.54
CA LEU A 5 -62.11 -7.05 -19.65
C LEU A 5 -62.00 -7.99 -20.87
N PRO A 6 -60.80 -8.17 -21.49
CA PRO A 6 -59.98 -9.36 -21.14
C PRO A 6 -58.44 -9.21 -21.26
N LEU A 7 -57.71 -10.05 -20.52
CA LEU A 7 -56.32 -10.55 -20.73
C LEU A 7 -56.38 -11.87 -21.57
N PRO A 8 -55.29 -12.62 -21.89
CA PRO A 8 -53.85 -12.35 -22.15
C PRO A 8 -53.32 -13.05 -23.45
N HIS A 9 -52.04 -12.90 -23.84
CA HIS A 9 -51.14 -13.90 -24.51
C HIS A 9 -49.77 -13.22 -24.78
N GLU A 10 -48.69 -13.64 -24.12
CA GLU A 10 -47.64 -14.59 -24.57
C GLU A 10 -46.66 -14.08 -25.64
N ALA A 11 -45.39 -13.92 -25.24
CA ALA A 11 -44.16 -14.37 -25.94
C ALA A 11 -42.94 -13.82 -25.15
N ALA A 12 -42.27 -14.60 -24.31
CA ALA A 12 -41.25 -15.60 -24.63
C ALA A 12 -39.85 -15.07 -24.29
N ALA A 13 -39.39 -15.47 -23.11
CA ALA A 13 -38.02 -15.34 -22.64
C ALA A 13 -37.06 -16.18 -23.50
N THR A 14 -35.96 -15.60 -23.95
CA THR A 14 -34.85 -16.35 -24.56
C THR A 14 -33.73 -16.50 -23.55
N ARG A 15 -33.81 -17.58 -22.75
CA ARG A 15 -32.69 -18.14 -22.01
C ARG A 15 -31.82 -18.93 -23.01
N ALA A 16 -30.64 -18.42 -23.34
CA ALA A 16 -29.61 -19.23 -23.96
C ALA A 16 -28.92 -20.09 -22.88
N ARG A 17 -29.39 -21.33 -22.72
CA ARG A 17 -28.66 -22.41 -22.07
C ARG A 17 -27.77 -23.06 -23.13
N TYR A 18 -26.46 -22.98 -22.98
CA TYR A 18 -25.56 -23.89 -23.69
C TYR A 18 -25.45 -25.17 -22.86
N ALA A 19 -25.98 -26.25 -23.43
CA ALA A 19 -25.90 -27.60 -22.91
C ALA A 19 -24.46 -28.13 -23.09
N LEU A 20 -23.88 -28.66 -22.02
CA LEU A 20 -22.70 -29.53 -22.07
C LEU A 20 -23.18 -30.92 -22.48
N GLU A 21 -22.92 -31.30 -23.73
CA GLU A 21 -23.09 -32.68 -24.19
C GLU A 21 -22.05 -33.57 -23.50
N ILE A 22 -22.53 -34.63 -22.85
CA ILE A 22 -21.73 -35.74 -22.33
C ILE A 22 -21.86 -36.86 -23.36
N PRO A 23 -20.77 -37.38 -23.95
CA PRO A 23 -20.83 -38.65 -24.67
C PRO A 23 -20.74 -39.82 -23.69
N GLU A 24 -21.75 -40.69 -23.73
CA GLU A 24 -21.79 -41.97 -23.01
C GLU A 24 -20.79 -43.01 -23.54
N GLN A 25 -20.50 -43.93 -22.63
CA GLN A 25 -19.52 -45.01 -22.59
C GLN A 25 -19.50 -45.99 -23.78
N SER A 26 -18.33 -46.60 -23.98
CA SER A 26 -18.21 -47.99 -24.43
C SER A 26 -17.14 -48.70 -23.58
N ALA A 27 -17.50 -49.84 -22.99
CA ALA A 27 -16.65 -50.71 -22.14
C ALA A 27 -16.21 -51.97 -22.93
N PRO A 28 -15.52 -52.98 -22.33
CA PRO A 28 -14.13 -53.01 -21.82
C PRO A 28 -13.28 -54.22 -22.34
N GLN A 29 -11.99 -54.27 -21.95
CA GLN A 29 -11.02 -55.42 -21.82
C GLN A 29 -9.79 -55.44 -22.77
N PRO A 30 -8.65 -56.11 -22.42
CA PRO A 30 -8.05 -56.42 -21.10
C PRO A 30 -6.54 -56.05 -20.96
N ARG A 31 -6.02 -56.27 -19.74
CA ARG A 31 -4.72 -55.94 -19.15
C ARG A 31 -3.45 -56.30 -19.95
N ALA A 32 -2.43 -55.43 -19.81
CA ALA A 32 -1.03 -55.84 -19.71
C ALA A 32 -0.39 -55.12 -18.51
N ALA A 33 0.38 -55.88 -17.73
CA ALA A 33 0.94 -55.48 -16.44
C ALA A 33 2.11 -54.50 -16.57
N ALA A 34 2.13 -53.46 -15.73
CA ALA A 34 3.33 -52.71 -15.40
C ALA A 34 3.33 -52.40 -13.90
N LYS A 35 4.52 -52.56 -13.31
CA LYS A 35 4.85 -52.59 -11.88
C LYS A 35 4.61 -51.24 -11.18
N PRO A 36 4.51 -51.21 -9.84
CA PRO A 36 4.38 -49.96 -9.09
C PRO A 36 5.76 -49.32 -8.97
N GLU A 37 5.99 -48.20 -9.67
CA GLU A 37 7.20 -47.39 -9.50
C GLU A 37 6.84 -45.96 -9.05
N THR A 38 7.33 -45.67 -7.85
CA THR A 38 7.82 -44.37 -7.37
C THR A 38 6.83 -43.23 -7.19
N THR A 39 6.63 -42.91 -5.91
CA THR A 39 5.95 -41.74 -5.34
C THR A 39 6.65 -40.39 -5.57
N ASP A 40 7.69 -40.31 -6.41
CA ASP A 40 8.53 -39.11 -6.55
C ASP A 40 8.10 -38.17 -7.71
N ALA A 41 7.21 -38.61 -8.61
CA ALA A 41 6.78 -37.79 -9.75
C ALA A 41 5.82 -36.65 -9.38
N ARG A 42 5.20 -36.67 -8.19
CA ARG A 42 4.26 -35.61 -7.75
C ARG A 42 4.97 -34.34 -7.27
N CYS A 43 6.19 -34.45 -6.76
CA CYS A 43 6.94 -33.30 -6.22
C CYS A 43 7.52 -32.41 -7.34
N ASN A 44 7.98 -33.02 -8.43
CA ASN A 44 8.61 -32.27 -9.54
C ASN A 44 7.61 -31.37 -10.27
N GLY A 45 6.38 -31.86 -10.54
CA GLY A 45 5.36 -31.06 -11.22
C GLY A 45 4.89 -29.85 -10.40
N MET A 46 4.85 -29.97 -9.07
CA MET A 46 4.51 -28.86 -8.18
C MET A 46 5.64 -27.82 -8.11
N GLN A 47 6.90 -28.24 -8.04
CA GLN A 47 8.06 -27.33 -8.11
C GLN A 47 8.19 -26.64 -9.47
N GLU A 48 7.91 -27.34 -10.58
CA GLU A 48 7.84 -26.73 -11.91
C GLU A 48 6.71 -25.70 -12.01
N THR A 49 5.57 -25.96 -11.38
CA THR A 49 4.45 -25.00 -11.33
C THR A 49 4.76 -23.79 -10.44
N LEU A 50 5.40 -24.00 -9.29
CA LEU A 50 5.85 -22.91 -8.40
C LEU A 50 6.88 -22.02 -9.10
N SER A 51 7.91 -22.62 -9.70
CA SER A 51 8.94 -21.86 -10.45
C SER A 51 8.35 -21.17 -11.69
N TRP A 52 7.35 -21.77 -12.34
CA TRP A 52 6.60 -21.11 -13.42
C TRP A 52 5.78 -19.93 -12.90
N LEU A 53 5.07 -20.07 -11.78
CA LEU A 53 4.31 -18.99 -11.15
C LEU A 53 5.22 -17.86 -10.64
N GLU A 54 6.39 -18.18 -10.09
CA GLU A 54 7.42 -17.20 -9.72
C GLU A 54 7.97 -16.47 -10.95
N LYS A 55 8.22 -17.17 -12.05
CA LYS A 55 8.60 -16.55 -13.32
C LYS A 55 7.49 -15.65 -13.88
N GLN A 56 6.23 -16.06 -13.77
CA GLN A 56 5.10 -15.22 -14.18
C GLN A 56 4.93 -13.99 -13.27
N ARG A 57 5.16 -14.12 -11.95
CA ARG A 57 5.21 -12.98 -11.01
C ARG A 57 6.27 -11.97 -11.46
N GLN A 58 7.47 -12.43 -11.83
CA GLN A 58 8.54 -11.56 -12.33
C GLN A 58 8.22 -10.95 -13.71
N PHE A 59 7.58 -11.70 -14.61
CA PHE A 59 7.24 -11.24 -15.95
C PHE A 59 6.12 -10.19 -15.95
N VAL A 60 5.12 -10.34 -15.07
CA VAL A 60 4.05 -9.33 -14.87
C VAL A 60 4.62 -8.06 -14.23
N GLN A 61 5.68 -8.15 -13.43
CA GLN A 61 6.38 -6.99 -12.86
C GLN A 61 7.25 -6.26 -13.89
N ALA A 62 7.77 -6.95 -14.92
CA ALA A 62 8.69 -6.36 -15.87
C ALA A 62 8.02 -5.59 -17.03
N HIS A 63 6.70 -5.70 -17.24
CA HIS A 63 6.08 -5.28 -18.51
C HIS A 63 5.04 -4.15 -18.48
N ASP A 64 4.68 -3.54 -17.35
CA ASP A 64 3.62 -2.49 -17.34
C ASP A 64 4.01 -1.25 -16.52
N GLY A 65 4.79 -0.36 -17.13
CA GLY A 65 5.12 0.96 -16.58
C GLY A 65 3.98 1.99 -16.62
N ASN A 66 2.73 1.59 -16.88
CA ASN A 66 1.58 2.49 -16.81
C ASN A 66 0.27 1.70 -16.89
N GLN A 67 -0.19 1.14 -15.77
CA GLN A 67 -1.60 1.00 -15.39
C GLN A 67 -1.68 0.14 -14.12
N ARG A 68 -2.24 0.74 -13.04
CA ARG A 68 -2.82 0.07 -11.85
C ARG A 68 -2.81 -1.46 -11.97
N ARG A 69 -1.94 -2.12 -11.19
CA ARG A 69 -1.85 -3.58 -10.98
C ARG A 69 -3.14 -4.30 -11.42
N LYS A 70 -3.20 -4.72 -12.69
CA LYS A 70 -4.39 -5.41 -13.22
C LYS A 70 -4.42 -6.83 -12.68
N ARG A 71 -5.09 -7.06 -11.55
CA ARG A 71 -5.78 -8.29 -11.05
C ARG A 71 -5.08 -9.66 -11.12
N SER A 72 -3.96 -9.81 -11.81
CA SER A 72 -3.23 -11.05 -12.04
C SER A 72 -2.16 -11.29 -10.98
N SER A 73 -1.59 -10.23 -10.40
CA SER A 73 -0.61 -10.31 -9.31
C SER A 73 -1.20 -10.90 -8.02
N THR A 74 -2.38 -10.42 -7.58
CA THR A 74 -2.99 -10.85 -6.30
C THR A 74 -3.44 -12.31 -6.35
N PHE A 75 -3.97 -12.77 -7.49
CA PHE A 75 -4.29 -14.18 -7.69
C PHE A 75 -3.03 -15.06 -7.69
N VAL A 76 -1.99 -14.69 -8.45
CA VAL A 76 -0.72 -15.43 -8.47
C VAL A 76 -0.09 -15.47 -7.08
N ARG A 77 -0.14 -14.38 -6.30
CA ARG A 77 0.32 -14.33 -4.91
C ARG A 77 -0.52 -15.21 -3.98
N SER A 78 -1.84 -15.17 -4.10
CA SER A 78 -2.75 -16.04 -3.34
C SER A 78 -2.49 -17.52 -3.65
N VAL A 79 -2.30 -17.87 -4.92
CA VAL A 79 -1.96 -19.23 -5.35
C VAL A 79 -0.57 -19.64 -4.85
N LEU A 80 0.44 -18.79 -4.97
CA LEU A 80 1.78 -19.06 -4.43
C LEU A 80 1.72 -19.30 -2.91
N ARG A 81 1.01 -18.46 -2.15
CA ARG A 81 0.86 -18.64 -0.69
C ARG A 81 0.10 -19.92 -0.34
N LEU A 82 -0.97 -20.25 -1.07
CA LEU A 82 -1.71 -21.50 -0.86
C LEU A 82 -0.86 -22.74 -1.18
N LEU A 83 -0.03 -22.68 -2.23
CA LEU A 83 0.85 -23.78 -2.65
C LEU A 83 2.11 -23.90 -1.77
N SER A 84 2.59 -22.79 -1.18
CA SER A 84 3.67 -22.79 -0.18
C SER A 84 3.23 -23.36 1.18
N GLY A 85 1.92 -23.60 1.37
CA GLY A 85 1.34 -24.27 2.53
C GLY A 85 1.26 -23.40 3.80
N PRO A 86 0.35 -23.71 4.74
CA PRO A 86 0.35 -23.08 6.05
C PRO A 86 1.61 -23.56 6.80
N LYS A 87 2.51 -22.64 7.17
CA LYS A 87 3.59 -22.92 8.14
C LYS A 87 2.96 -23.15 9.51
N ALA A 88 2.32 -24.31 9.67
CA ALA A 88 1.93 -24.84 10.96
C ALA A 88 3.22 -25.03 11.77
N GLN A 89 3.20 -24.53 13.00
CA GLN A 89 4.18 -24.81 14.04
C GLN A 89 4.37 -26.34 14.17
N SER A 90 5.34 -26.88 13.43
CA SER A 90 5.78 -28.25 13.54
C SER A 90 7.13 -28.24 14.23
N SER A 91 7.07 -28.39 15.55
CA SER A 91 8.21 -28.77 16.39
C SER A 91 9.00 -29.92 15.76
N ASN A 92 10.33 -29.76 15.70
CA ASN A 92 11.35 -30.79 15.48
C ASN A 92 11.38 -31.46 14.09
N ALA A 93 12.11 -30.85 13.15
CA ALA A 93 13.02 -31.59 12.27
C ALA A 93 14.03 -30.61 11.67
N SER A 94 15.30 -30.88 11.92
CA SER A 94 16.45 -30.21 11.33
C SER A 94 16.42 -30.37 9.81
N ASP A 95 16.40 -29.27 9.07
CA ASP A 95 17.01 -29.20 7.73
C ASP A 95 17.22 -27.75 7.29
N ASN A 96 18.39 -27.54 6.68
CA ASN A 96 18.96 -26.27 6.23
C ASN A 96 18.20 -25.69 5.02
N ASN A 97 16.98 -25.18 5.23
CA ASN A 97 16.32 -24.32 4.24
C ASN A 97 16.53 -22.85 4.64
N GLU A 98 17.69 -22.30 4.28
CA GLU A 98 18.00 -20.86 4.36
C GLU A 98 17.24 -20.03 3.29
N GLU A 99 16.47 -20.65 2.40
CA GLU A 99 15.86 -20.00 1.23
C GLU A 99 14.57 -19.20 1.52
N ASP A 100 14.12 -19.07 2.78
CA ASP A 100 12.76 -18.59 3.05
C ASP A 100 12.62 -17.65 4.26
N LYS A 101 13.66 -16.84 4.52
CA LYS A 101 13.65 -15.78 5.54
C LYS A 101 13.67 -14.40 4.89
N ALA A 102 12.58 -14.04 4.20
CA ALA A 102 12.33 -12.64 3.90
C ALA A 102 12.45 -11.83 5.22
N PRO A 103 13.20 -10.71 5.23
CA PRO A 103 13.36 -9.89 6.42
C PRO A 103 12.00 -9.50 7.01
N LYS A 104 11.88 -9.55 8.35
CA LYS A 104 10.66 -9.22 9.07
C LYS A 104 10.94 -8.19 10.16
N LEU A 105 9.98 -7.29 10.34
CA LEU A 105 9.95 -6.40 11.49
C LEU A 105 9.70 -7.22 12.77
N PRO A 106 10.45 -6.98 13.86
CA PRO A 106 10.22 -7.64 15.14
C PRO A 106 8.94 -7.10 15.79
N VAL A 107 8.32 -7.90 16.65
CA VAL A 107 7.22 -7.46 17.50
C VAL A 107 7.79 -7.07 18.87
N PRO A 108 7.51 -5.88 19.45
CA PRO A 108 6.73 -4.77 18.91
C PRO A 108 7.61 -3.64 18.31
N TRP A 109 7.83 -3.62 17.00
CA TRP A 109 8.59 -2.54 16.34
C TRP A 109 7.73 -1.29 16.11
N GLY A 110 8.24 -0.13 16.55
CA GLY A 110 7.66 1.19 16.24
C GLY A 110 6.38 1.60 16.99
N GLN A 111 5.71 0.70 17.71
CA GLN A 111 4.49 1.01 18.48
C GLN A 111 4.68 2.14 19.51
N ASP A 112 5.79 2.11 20.26
CA ASP A 112 6.08 3.12 21.28
C ASP A 112 6.29 4.52 20.68
N VAL A 113 7.02 4.59 19.56
CA VAL A 113 7.31 5.85 18.86
C VAL A 113 6.03 6.44 18.26
N LEU A 114 5.20 5.61 17.64
CA LEU A 114 3.94 6.01 17.02
C LEU A 114 2.79 6.21 18.02
N LYS A 115 3.02 5.87 19.31
CA LYS A 115 2.02 5.86 20.38
C LYS A 115 0.73 5.18 19.93
N ALA A 116 0.90 4.00 19.35
CA ALA A 116 -0.12 3.25 18.64
C ALA A 116 -0.13 1.80 19.13
N ASP A 117 -1.30 1.17 19.11
CA ASP A 117 -1.35 -0.29 19.19
C ASP A 117 -1.03 -0.91 17.83
N TRP A 118 -0.77 -2.22 17.82
CA TRP A 118 -0.49 -2.97 16.60
C TRP A 118 -1.59 -2.81 15.54
N SER A 119 -2.85 -2.63 15.96
CA SER A 119 -3.98 -2.52 15.05
C SER A 119 -4.07 -1.18 14.33
N GLU A 120 -3.36 -0.17 14.81
CA GLU A 120 -3.25 1.16 14.20
C GLU A 120 -1.89 1.36 13.50
N LEU A 121 -0.89 0.53 13.82
CA LEU A 121 0.51 0.68 13.45
C LEU A 121 0.71 0.95 11.95
N GLY A 122 0.21 0.07 11.09
CA GLY A 122 0.49 0.16 9.65
C GLY A 122 -0.03 1.46 9.02
N PHE A 123 -1.25 1.88 9.37
CA PHE A 123 -1.81 3.12 8.81
C PHE A 123 -1.15 4.35 9.43
N ARG A 124 -0.92 4.37 10.75
CA ARG A 124 -0.23 5.48 11.40
C ARG A 124 1.20 5.65 10.92
N LEU A 125 1.91 4.56 10.62
CA LEU A 125 3.24 4.61 10.03
C LEU A 125 3.19 5.28 8.67
N LEU A 126 2.33 4.78 7.77
CA LEU A 126 2.19 5.30 6.41
C LEU A 126 1.71 6.77 6.37
N ASP A 127 1.02 7.23 7.40
CA ASP A 127 0.58 8.62 7.54
C ASP A 127 1.67 9.59 8.01
N GLN A 128 2.76 9.10 8.64
CA GLN A 128 3.80 9.99 9.21
C GLN A 128 4.37 11.03 8.23
N PRO A 129 4.68 10.69 6.96
CA PRO A 129 5.19 11.65 5.98
C PRO A 129 4.26 12.85 5.80
N VAL A 130 2.96 12.56 5.63
CA VAL A 130 1.92 13.57 5.43
C VAL A 130 1.71 14.39 6.71
N MET A 131 1.68 13.73 7.87
CA MET A 131 1.52 14.40 9.16
C MET A 131 2.70 15.33 9.47
N GLN A 132 3.93 14.93 9.13
CA GLN A 132 5.13 15.76 9.30
C GLN A 132 5.10 16.99 8.40
N ASP A 133 4.74 16.82 7.13
CA ASP A 133 4.57 17.91 6.18
C ASP A 133 3.53 18.94 6.66
N MET A 134 2.36 18.46 7.09
CA MET A 134 1.31 19.30 7.65
C MET A 134 1.77 20.05 8.89
N ALA A 135 2.50 19.39 9.80
CA ALA A 135 3.04 20.03 11.00
C ALA A 135 4.06 21.12 10.67
N ARG A 136 4.93 20.90 9.68
CA ARG A 136 5.90 21.89 9.21
C ARG A 136 5.20 23.13 8.66
N VAL A 137 4.20 22.95 7.80
CA VAL A 137 3.46 24.06 7.20
C VAL A 137 2.63 24.82 8.23
N ARG A 138 1.94 24.11 9.13
CA ARG A 138 1.23 24.74 10.26
C ARG A 138 2.16 25.61 11.10
N CYS A 139 3.41 25.18 11.31
CA CYS A 139 4.38 25.93 12.11
C CYS A 139 4.71 27.29 11.47
N PHE A 140 5.09 27.34 10.19
CA PHE A 140 5.41 28.63 9.56
C PHE A 140 4.18 29.52 9.35
N ILE A 141 2.99 28.94 9.15
CA ILE A 141 1.73 29.71 9.10
C ILE A 141 1.47 30.36 10.47
N ALA A 142 1.65 29.62 11.56
CA ALA A 142 1.49 30.14 12.91
C ALA A 142 2.54 31.21 13.27
N GLN A 143 3.72 31.15 12.66
CA GLN A 143 4.77 32.18 12.77
C GLN A 143 4.54 33.38 11.83
N GLU A 144 3.42 33.43 11.11
CA GLU A 144 3.07 34.47 10.14
C GLU A 144 4.10 34.63 8.99
N GLU A 145 4.95 33.64 8.75
CA GLU A 145 5.98 33.70 7.70
C GLU A 145 5.37 33.81 6.29
N LEU A 146 4.16 33.27 6.11
CA LEU A 146 3.45 33.42 4.83
C LEU A 146 3.07 34.88 4.54
N LEU A 147 2.87 35.72 5.57
CA LEU A 147 2.54 37.14 5.40
C LEU A 147 3.73 37.95 4.89
N SER A 148 4.96 37.54 5.19
CA SER A 148 6.21 38.18 4.77
C SER A 148 6.88 37.52 3.56
N ALA A 149 6.35 36.38 3.10
CA ALA A 149 6.88 35.59 1.99
C ALA A 149 7.17 36.41 0.72
N SER A 150 8.23 36.03 0.00
CA SER A 150 8.51 36.52 -1.34
C SER A 150 7.51 35.96 -2.35
N PRO A 151 7.32 36.60 -3.51
CA PRO A 151 6.51 36.03 -4.59
C PRO A 151 7.00 34.65 -5.05
N GLN A 152 8.31 34.39 -4.97
CA GLN A 152 8.88 33.07 -5.29
C GLN A 152 8.54 32.03 -4.22
N GLY A 153 8.52 32.42 -2.95
CA GLY A 153 8.06 31.57 -1.84
C GLY A 153 6.60 31.14 -2.02
N ILE A 154 5.73 32.05 -2.47
CA ILE A 154 4.33 31.72 -2.78
C ILE A 154 4.23 30.73 -3.96
N ILE A 155 5.01 30.93 -5.03
CA ILE A 155 5.07 29.97 -6.15
C ILE A 155 5.61 28.61 -5.70
N ALA A 156 6.62 28.60 -4.82
CA ALA A 156 7.20 27.38 -4.27
C ALA A 156 6.20 26.64 -3.39
N LEU A 157 5.43 27.35 -2.55
CA LEU A 157 4.33 26.78 -1.77
C LEU A 157 3.25 26.16 -2.66
N ALA A 158 2.84 26.82 -3.75
CA ALA A 158 1.87 26.27 -4.68
C ALA A 158 2.36 24.97 -5.33
N LYS A 159 3.62 24.93 -5.75
CA LYS A 159 4.27 23.70 -6.26
C LYS A 159 4.35 22.63 -5.18
N TRP A 160 4.59 23.03 -3.92
CA TRP A 160 4.63 22.13 -2.79
C TRP A 160 3.25 21.52 -2.53
N LEU A 161 2.16 22.30 -2.57
CA LEU A 161 0.79 21.82 -2.40
C LEU A 161 0.42 20.77 -3.46
N GLN A 162 0.80 21.00 -4.72
CA GLN A 162 0.59 20.02 -5.79
C GLN A 162 1.35 18.72 -5.55
N ARG A 163 2.61 18.80 -5.08
CA ARG A 163 3.40 17.60 -4.75
C ARG A 163 2.89 16.91 -3.49
N PHE A 164 2.37 17.68 -2.53
CA PHE A 164 1.75 17.16 -1.32
C PHE A 164 0.50 16.33 -1.65
N ASP A 165 -0.37 16.77 -2.57
CA ASP A 165 -1.49 15.94 -3.07
C ASP A 165 -0.98 14.60 -3.63
N ASN A 166 0.03 14.63 -4.51
CA ASN A 166 0.62 13.41 -5.04
C ASN A 166 1.16 12.48 -3.93
N HIS A 167 1.79 13.04 -2.90
CA HIS A 167 2.25 12.26 -1.75
C HIS A 167 1.08 11.63 -0.98
N VAL A 168 -0.02 12.35 -0.77
CA VAL A 168 -1.25 11.81 -0.19
C VAL A 168 -1.76 10.63 -1.03
N ARG A 169 -1.80 10.75 -2.36
CA ARG A 169 -2.21 9.64 -3.24
C ARG A 169 -1.25 8.45 -3.20
N HIS A 170 0.06 8.68 -3.06
CA HIS A 170 1.03 7.61 -2.86
C HIS A 170 0.84 6.89 -1.53
N VAL A 171 0.54 7.62 -0.45
CA VAL A 171 0.19 7.02 0.86
C VAL A 171 -1.08 6.17 0.75
N VAL A 172 -2.12 6.67 0.07
CA VAL A 172 -3.34 5.90 -0.21
C VAL A 172 -3.01 4.60 -0.95
N THR A 173 -2.14 4.66 -1.97
CA THR A 173 -1.69 3.48 -2.72
C THR A 173 -0.97 2.46 -1.83
N LEU A 174 -0.07 2.92 -0.95
CA LEU A 174 0.61 2.04 0.01
C LEU A 174 -0.35 1.41 1.03
N LYS A 175 -1.37 2.16 1.47
CA LYS A 175 -2.44 1.64 2.33
C LYS A 175 -3.27 0.58 1.63
N GLU A 176 -3.59 0.77 0.34
CA GLU A 176 -4.26 -0.24 -0.47
C GLU A 176 -3.42 -1.51 -0.56
N TYR A 177 -2.11 -1.40 -0.83
CA TYR A 177 -1.21 -2.55 -0.85
C TYR A 177 -1.15 -3.27 0.51
N LEU A 178 -1.14 -2.52 1.62
CA LEU A 178 -1.19 -3.11 2.95
C LEU A 178 -2.50 -3.89 3.18
N LEU A 179 -3.64 -3.35 2.75
CA LEU A 179 -4.94 -4.03 2.84
C LEU A 179 -4.99 -5.29 1.95
N GLU A 180 -4.35 -5.27 0.79
CA GLU A 180 -4.19 -6.44 -0.07
C GLU A 180 -3.38 -7.54 0.65
N GLU A 181 -2.25 -7.20 1.26
CA GLU A 181 -1.42 -8.18 1.99
C GLU A 181 -2.16 -8.74 3.22
N ARG A 182 -2.88 -7.90 3.96
CA ARG A 182 -3.78 -8.33 5.06
C ARG A 182 -4.87 -9.29 4.59
N THR A 183 -5.49 -8.98 3.44
CA THR A 183 -6.50 -9.85 2.82
C THR A 183 -5.92 -11.22 2.47
N LEU A 184 -4.70 -11.23 1.93
CA LEU A 184 -4.00 -12.47 1.59
C LEU A 184 -3.58 -13.29 2.81
N ILE A 185 -3.39 -12.67 3.97
CA ILE A 185 -3.04 -13.37 5.22
C ILE A 185 -4.30 -13.91 5.89
N ALA A 186 -5.29 -13.07 6.13
CA ALA A 186 -6.53 -13.46 6.81
C ALA A 186 -7.41 -14.41 5.98
N GLY A 187 -7.24 -14.43 4.65
CA GLY A 187 -8.15 -15.14 3.74
C GLY A 187 -9.54 -14.51 3.64
N VAL A 188 -9.70 -13.26 4.12
CA VAL A 188 -10.94 -12.48 4.11
C VAL A 188 -10.66 -11.14 3.44
N GLY A 189 -11.57 -10.68 2.58
CA GLY A 189 -11.42 -9.40 1.87
C GLY A 189 -11.49 -8.21 2.80
N HIS A 190 -10.36 -7.52 3.02
CA HIS A 190 -10.32 -6.23 3.71
C HIS A 190 -10.46 -5.10 2.69
N LYS A 191 -11.47 -4.25 2.88
CA LYS A 191 -11.65 -3.04 2.09
C LYS A 191 -12.07 -1.89 2.97
N VAL A 192 -11.29 -0.81 2.93
CA VAL A 192 -11.66 0.49 3.49
C VAL A 192 -11.98 1.39 2.32
N THR A 193 -13.16 2.01 2.34
CA THR A 193 -13.59 2.95 1.30
C THR A 193 -13.66 4.33 1.94
N THR A 194 -12.83 5.24 1.43
CA THR A 194 -12.72 6.61 1.92
C THR A 194 -13.07 7.56 0.79
N LEU A 195 -13.82 8.63 1.09
CA LEU A 195 -14.12 9.70 0.16
C LEU A 195 -13.21 10.89 0.48
N TYR A 196 -12.45 11.33 -0.52
CA TYR A 196 -11.52 12.46 -0.42
C TYR A 196 -12.14 13.78 -0.92
N ASP A 197 -13.42 13.78 -1.31
CA ASP A 197 -14.10 14.92 -1.95
C ASP A 197 -13.93 16.25 -1.17
N ALA A 198 -14.09 16.22 0.15
CA ALA A 198 -13.94 17.42 0.99
C ALA A 198 -12.49 17.93 1.03
N TYR A 199 -11.51 17.02 1.03
CA TYR A 199 -10.10 17.37 0.91
C TYR A 199 -9.77 17.92 -0.47
N ASP A 200 -10.28 17.29 -1.52
CA ASP A 200 -10.05 17.68 -2.92
C ASP A 200 -10.62 19.07 -3.19
N GLU A 201 -11.82 19.35 -2.69
CA GLU A 201 -12.42 20.69 -2.74
C GLU A 201 -11.58 21.71 -1.97
N ALA A 202 -11.15 21.38 -0.75
CA ALA A 202 -10.32 22.29 0.04
C ALA A 202 -8.93 22.55 -0.58
N MET A 203 -8.33 21.54 -1.21
CA MET A 203 -7.08 21.66 -1.97
C MET A 203 -7.26 22.58 -3.18
N ALA A 204 -8.35 22.42 -3.94
CA ALA A 204 -8.65 23.31 -5.07
C ALA A 204 -8.79 24.76 -4.60
N VAL A 205 -9.52 25.01 -3.51
CA VAL A 205 -9.65 26.34 -2.91
C VAL A 205 -8.27 26.89 -2.49
N ALA A 206 -7.44 26.10 -1.82
CA ALA A 206 -6.10 26.54 -1.41
C ALA A 206 -5.22 26.95 -2.60
N LEU A 207 -5.29 26.21 -3.71
CA LEU A 207 -4.57 26.53 -4.95
C LEU A 207 -5.12 27.79 -5.64
N GLU A 208 -6.43 28.01 -5.62
CA GLU A 208 -7.03 29.25 -6.13
C GLU A 208 -6.56 30.47 -5.33
N LYS A 209 -6.47 30.33 -4.00
CA LYS A 209 -6.04 31.40 -3.08
C LYS A 209 -4.56 31.77 -3.17
N VAL A 210 -3.74 31.06 -3.96
CA VAL A 210 -2.32 31.38 -4.17
C VAL A 210 -2.13 32.79 -4.77
N HIS A 211 -3.11 33.28 -5.52
CA HIS A 211 -3.08 34.59 -6.16
C HIS A 211 -3.83 35.68 -5.39
N ASP A 212 -4.44 35.33 -4.26
CA ASP A 212 -5.26 36.21 -3.42
C ASP A 212 -4.45 36.78 -2.24
N GLU A 213 -5.15 37.31 -1.22
CA GLU A 213 -4.53 37.76 0.01
C GLU A 213 -3.89 36.59 0.78
N ARG A 214 -2.70 36.83 1.34
CA ARG A 214 -1.89 35.81 2.05
C ARG A 214 -2.59 35.23 3.29
N ARG A 215 -3.49 36.01 3.90
CA ARG A 215 -4.32 35.55 5.02
C ARG A 215 -5.33 34.51 4.56
N ASP A 216 -6.02 34.77 3.46
CA ASP A 216 -6.97 33.83 2.86
C ASP A 216 -6.27 32.54 2.42
N LEU A 217 -5.06 32.64 1.87
CA LEU A 217 -4.23 31.47 1.54
C LEU A 217 -3.89 30.65 2.79
N SER A 218 -3.48 31.31 3.88
CA SER A 218 -3.17 30.64 5.15
C SER A 218 -4.37 29.85 5.67
N GLU A 219 -5.54 30.49 5.71
CA GLU A 219 -6.79 29.87 6.17
C GLU A 219 -7.20 28.69 5.27
N ALA A 220 -7.09 28.84 3.95
CA ALA A 220 -7.43 27.78 3.01
C ALA A 220 -6.52 26.55 3.16
N VAL A 221 -5.21 26.75 3.33
CA VAL A 221 -4.25 25.65 3.57
C VAL A 221 -4.53 24.94 4.89
N LEU A 222 -4.84 25.69 5.96
CA LEU A 222 -5.19 25.09 7.25
C LEU A 222 -6.49 24.28 7.16
N LYS A 223 -7.52 24.80 6.48
CA LYS A 223 -8.77 24.08 6.26
C LYS A 223 -8.57 22.78 5.48
N MET A 224 -7.75 22.82 4.42
CA MET A 224 -7.37 21.64 3.64
C MET A 224 -6.70 20.57 4.51
N PHE A 225 -5.80 20.98 5.40
CA PHE A 225 -5.18 20.08 6.37
C PHE A 225 -6.16 19.48 7.36
N ASP A 226 -7.11 20.26 7.87
CA ASP A 226 -8.08 19.76 8.84
C ASP A 226 -9.02 18.70 8.23
N GLU A 227 -9.45 18.89 6.97
CA GLU A 227 -10.22 17.87 6.24
C GLU A 227 -9.40 16.60 5.98
N LEU A 228 -8.13 16.74 5.58
CA LEU A 228 -7.25 15.59 5.38
C LEU A 228 -7.01 14.83 6.69
N GLU A 229 -6.67 15.52 7.77
CA GLU A 229 -6.39 14.89 9.06
C GLU A 229 -7.61 14.14 9.61
N LYS A 230 -8.80 14.71 9.45
CA LYS A 230 -10.06 14.05 9.79
C LYS A 230 -10.24 12.76 9.00
N ILE A 231 -9.94 12.77 7.70
CA ILE A 231 -9.98 11.58 6.86
C ILE A 231 -8.99 10.51 7.36
N LEU A 232 -7.71 10.86 7.54
CA LEU A 232 -6.66 9.92 7.96
C LEU A 232 -6.97 9.29 9.33
N ARG A 233 -7.44 10.09 10.29
CA ARG A 233 -7.88 9.58 11.61
C ARG A 233 -9.09 8.64 11.50
N GLY A 234 -10.02 8.95 10.60
CA GLY A 234 -11.16 8.09 10.28
C GLY A 234 -10.72 6.74 9.71
N GLU A 235 -9.75 6.73 8.79
CA GLU A 235 -9.19 5.51 8.21
C GLU A 235 -8.52 4.62 9.27
N VAL A 236 -7.69 5.20 10.15
CA VAL A 236 -7.06 4.46 11.26
C VAL A 236 -8.11 3.79 12.14
N THR A 237 -9.17 4.53 12.49
CA THR A 237 -10.27 4.02 13.32
C THR A 237 -11.03 2.88 12.62
N ALA A 238 -11.30 3.03 11.32
CA ALA A 238 -12.00 2.02 10.53
C ALA A 238 -11.16 0.73 10.38
N VAL A 239 -9.86 0.87 10.10
CA VAL A 239 -8.93 -0.27 9.99
C VAL A 239 -8.81 -1.02 11.29
N LYS A 240 -8.63 -0.30 12.41
CA LYS A 240 -8.55 -0.92 13.74
C LYS A 240 -9.72 -1.85 14.00
N HIS A 241 -10.94 -1.37 13.74
CA HIS A 241 -12.14 -2.18 13.93
C HIS A 241 -12.17 -3.42 13.02
N LEU A 242 -11.68 -3.28 11.79
CA LEU A 242 -11.65 -4.33 10.78
C LEU A 242 -10.62 -5.43 11.11
N ILE A 243 -9.39 -5.05 11.46
CA ILE A 243 -8.28 -6.02 11.56
C ILE A 243 -8.24 -6.74 12.90
N THR A 244 -8.68 -6.10 13.98
CA THR A 244 -8.77 -6.73 15.32
C THR A 244 -9.69 -7.95 15.37
N GLN A 245 -10.57 -8.11 14.38
CA GLN A 245 -11.48 -9.25 14.27
C GLN A 245 -10.91 -10.43 13.47
N THR A 246 -9.86 -10.19 12.68
CA THR A 246 -9.43 -11.11 11.61
C THR A 246 -7.94 -11.38 11.57
N LEU A 247 -7.13 -10.58 12.25
CA LEU A 247 -5.68 -10.69 12.29
C LEU A 247 -5.17 -10.67 13.73
N THR A 248 -4.01 -11.28 13.91
CA THR A 248 -3.16 -11.18 15.10
C THR A 248 -2.10 -10.08 14.92
N GLU A 249 -1.42 -9.74 16.01
CA GLU A 249 -0.32 -8.78 15.97
C GLU A 249 0.80 -9.29 15.05
N GLU A 250 1.21 -10.56 15.17
CA GLU A 250 2.26 -11.15 14.34
C GLU A 250 1.93 -11.11 12.84
N GLU A 251 0.67 -11.34 12.49
CA GLU A 251 0.19 -11.28 11.11
C GLU A 251 0.18 -9.86 10.54
N GLU A 252 -0.10 -8.84 11.36
CA GLU A 252 0.02 -7.43 10.97
C GLU A 252 1.48 -7.07 10.67
N TYR A 253 2.44 -7.48 11.50
CA TYR A 253 3.86 -7.27 11.23
C TYR A 253 4.34 -8.05 10.00
N GLU A 254 3.78 -9.24 9.74
CA GLU A 254 4.02 -9.96 8.49
C GLU A 254 3.48 -9.19 7.29
N ALA A 255 2.24 -8.68 7.35
CA ALA A 255 1.65 -7.88 6.28
C ALA A 255 2.50 -6.64 5.98
N LEU A 256 2.90 -5.92 7.03
CA LEU A 256 3.70 -4.71 6.93
C LEU A 256 5.11 -4.99 6.37
N SER A 257 5.76 -6.05 6.85
CA SER A 257 7.06 -6.47 6.33
C SER A 257 6.95 -6.86 4.85
N THR A 258 5.88 -7.58 4.49
CA THR A 258 5.64 -8.05 3.12
C THR A 258 5.39 -6.89 2.16
N LEU A 259 4.64 -5.85 2.58
CA LEU A 259 4.44 -4.63 1.81
C LEU A 259 5.78 -4.05 1.33
N PHE A 260 6.71 -3.81 2.26
CA PHE A 260 7.99 -3.17 1.96
C PHE A 260 8.97 -4.10 1.24
N ASN A 261 8.98 -5.39 1.56
CA ASN A 261 9.74 -6.42 0.84
C ASN A 261 9.36 -6.52 -0.65
N GLN A 262 8.12 -6.15 -0.98
CA GLN A 262 7.59 -6.29 -2.33
C GLN A 262 7.56 -4.99 -3.13
N LEU A 263 7.98 -3.86 -2.55
CA LEU A 263 8.14 -2.62 -3.32
C LEU A 263 9.17 -2.84 -4.41
N THR A 264 8.91 -2.28 -5.58
CA THR A 264 9.81 -2.37 -6.74
C THR A 264 10.41 -1.02 -7.07
N SER A 265 11.57 -1.01 -7.71
CA SER A 265 12.36 0.21 -7.97
C SER A 265 11.71 1.20 -8.94
N ASP A 266 10.66 0.77 -9.64
CA ASP A 266 9.85 1.53 -10.60
C ASP A 266 8.61 2.17 -9.98
N GLU A 267 8.26 1.84 -8.73
CA GLU A 267 7.08 2.41 -8.08
C GLU A 267 7.32 3.87 -7.62
N GLU A 268 6.46 4.78 -8.08
CA GLU A 268 6.53 6.22 -7.73
C GLU A 268 6.31 6.48 -6.24
N CYS A 269 5.61 5.58 -5.54
CA CYS A 269 5.39 5.68 -4.09
C CYS A 269 6.68 5.53 -3.27
N GLY A 270 7.80 5.15 -3.87
CA GLY A 270 9.08 5.06 -3.18
C GLY A 270 9.60 6.38 -2.60
N VAL A 271 9.14 7.54 -3.11
CA VAL A 271 9.41 8.85 -2.47
C VAL A 271 8.86 8.92 -1.03
N ILE A 272 7.75 8.23 -0.76
CA ILE A 272 7.17 8.14 0.59
C ILE A 272 8.08 7.32 1.51
N VAL A 273 8.74 6.28 0.99
CA VAL A 273 9.73 5.50 1.77
C VAL A 273 10.93 6.36 2.12
N ALA A 274 11.43 7.17 1.19
CA ALA A 274 12.52 8.12 1.47
C ALA A 274 12.11 9.13 2.56
N HIS A 275 10.87 9.65 2.48
CA HIS A 275 10.33 10.54 3.52
C HIS A 275 10.22 9.82 4.87
N LEU A 276 9.65 8.61 4.90
CA LEU A 276 9.58 7.79 6.11
C LEU A 276 10.95 7.60 6.76
N LEU A 277 11.99 7.29 5.98
CA LEU A 277 13.35 7.14 6.51
C LEU A 277 13.91 8.44 7.08
N GLY A 278 13.62 9.58 6.47
CA GLY A 278 13.94 10.91 7.02
C GLY A 278 13.26 11.14 8.38
N TRP A 279 11.98 10.81 8.49
CA TRP A 279 11.23 10.87 9.75
C TRP A 279 11.81 9.90 10.79
N MET A 280 12.02 8.64 10.42
CA MET A 280 12.52 7.59 11.32
C MET A 280 13.89 7.94 11.89
N ARG A 281 14.77 8.54 11.09
CA ARG A 281 16.10 8.95 11.56
C ARG A 281 16.04 9.93 12.74
N ASN A 282 14.99 10.73 12.85
CA ASN A 282 14.83 11.70 13.94
C ASN A 282 14.00 11.15 15.11
N ASN A 283 13.24 10.07 14.91
CA ASN A 283 12.23 9.62 15.87
C ASN A 283 12.44 8.18 16.38
N MET A 284 13.25 7.37 15.70
CA MET A 284 13.48 5.96 16.02
C MET A 284 14.95 5.70 16.36
N SER A 285 15.21 4.57 17.04
CA SER A 285 16.57 4.14 17.32
C SER A 285 17.28 3.74 16.03
N GLU A 286 18.61 3.90 15.95
CA GLU A 286 19.39 3.49 14.78
C GLU A 286 19.17 2.00 14.44
N GLN A 287 18.99 1.16 15.47
CA GLN A 287 18.70 -0.25 15.29
C GLN A 287 17.35 -0.48 14.59
N ASP A 288 16.30 0.24 14.98
CA ASP A 288 14.98 0.12 14.37
C ASP A 288 14.98 0.58 12.91
N VAL A 289 15.73 1.64 12.60
CA VAL A 289 15.89 2.12 11.22
C VAL A 289 16.63 1.09 10.36
N ARG A 290 17.70 0.48 10.88
CA ARG A 290 18.41 -0.60 10.17
C ARG A 290 17.53 -1.81 9.90
N VAL A 291 16.69 -2.18 10.87
CA VAL A 291 15.73 -3.28 10.72
C VAL A 291 14.70 -2.98 9.63
N PHE A 292 14.19 -1.75 9.56
CA PHE A 292 13.29 -1.33 8.50
C PHE A 292 13.98 -1.30 7.12
N LEU A 293 15.21 -0.79 7.05
CA LEU A 293 16.01 -0.79 5.81
C LEU A 293 16.29 -2.20 5.29
N ALA A 294 16.46 -3.17 6.18
CA ALA A 294 16.68 -4.55 5.81
C ALA A 294 15.48 -5.18 5.07
N LEU A 295 14.29 -4.60 5.12
CA LEU A 295 13.13 -5.05 4.35
C LEU A 295 13.29 -4.82 2.84
N PHE A 296 14.16 -3.90 2.41
CA PHE A 296 14.23 -3.55 1.00
C PHE A 296 15.26 -4.40 0.26
N SER A 297 14.92 -4.80 -0.98
CA SER A 297 15.90 -5.40 -1.89
C SER A 297 17.03 -4.42 -2.21
N PRO A 298 18.23 -4.89 -2.61
CA PRO A 298 19.35 -4.00 -2.93
C PRO A 298 19.02 -2.92 -3.97
N ASN A 299 18.25 -3.27 -5.01
CA ASN A 299 17.82 -2.32 -6.04
C ASN A 299 16.95 -1.20 -5.48
N VAL A 300 16.09 -1.52 -4.50
CA VAL A 300 15.23 -0.54 -3.83
C VAL A 300 16.05 0.31 -2.87
N GLN A 301 17.03 -0.26 -2.16
CA GLN A 301 17.97 0.50 -1.33
C GLN A 301 18.77 1.51 -2.17
N ASP A 302 19.23 1.13 -3.37
CA ASP A 302 19.90 2.04 -4.30
C ASP A 302 18.97 3.17 -4.76
N LYS A 303 17.70 2.87 -5.02
CA LYS A 303 16.70 3.91 -5.36
C LYS A 303 16.42 4.85 -4.19
N ILE A 304 16.30 4.30 -2.97
CA ILE A 304 16.15 5.07 -1.74
C ILE A 304 17.33 6.03 -1.60
N ALA A 305 18.58 5.54 -1.64
CA ALA A 305 19.78 6.36 -1.48
C ALA A 305 20.01 7.35 -2.63
N GLY A 306 19.48 7.06 -3.82
CA GLY A 306 19.66 7.87 -5.03
C GLY A 306 18.45 8.72 -5.39
N GLU A 307 17.57 8.17 -6.22
CA GLU A 307 16.51 8.92 -6.89
C GLU A 307 15.40 9.39 -5.94
N TRP A 308 14.90 8.50 -5.08
CA TRP A 308 13.80 8.80 -4.19
C TRP A 308 14.20 9.83 -3.12
N MET A 309 15.40 9.72 -2.55
CA MET A 309 15.93 10.75 -1.64
C MET A 309 16.14 12.09 -2.35
N ARG A 310 16.61 12.11 -3.61
CA ARG A 310 16.73 13.38 -4.37
C ARG A 310 15.37 14.02 -4.65
N MET A 311 14.34 13.23 -4.96
CA MET A 311 12.98 13.74 -5.13
C MET A 311 12.44 14.31 -3.81
N TYR A 312 12.63 13.59 -2.71
CA TYR A 312 12.27 14.05 -1.38
C TYR A 312 13.00 15.35 -1.00
N ALA A 313 14.32 15.41 -1.17
CA ALA A 313 15.10 16.63 -0.92
C ALA A 313 14.60 17.81 -1.77
N SER A 314 14.38 17.59 -3.07
CA SER A 314 13.85 18.61 -3.98
C SER A 314 12.44 19.08 -3.60
N TYR A 315 11.66 18.23 -2.94
CA TYR A 315 10.36 18.58 -2.39
C TYR A 315 10.49 19.44 -1.13
N LEU A 316 11.39 19.08 -0.20
CA LEU A 316 11.64 19.87 1.02
C LEU A 316 12.18 21.27 0.71
N HIS A 317 13.03 21.39 -0.32
CA HIS A 317 13.61 22.67 -0.75
C HIS A 317 12.57 23.71 -1.19
N LEU A 318 11.34 23.27 -1.54
CA LEU A 318 10.26 24.20 -1.86
C LEU A 318 9.81 25.03 -0.65
N LEU A 319 10.12 24.56 0.58
CA LEU A 319 9.76 25.25 1.82
C LEU A 319 10.95 25.92 2.51
N ASP A 320 12.14 25.94 1.90
CA ASP A 320 13.37 26.47 2.54
C ASP A 320 13.23 27.93 2.99
N GLU A 321 12.49 28.74 2.24
CA GLU A 321 12.21 30.14 2.61
C GLU A 321 11.49 30.26 3.96
N PHE A 322 10.69 29.26 4.32
CA PHE A 322 9.88 29.20 5.54
C PHE A 322 10.55 28.39 6.67
N SER A 323 11.84 28.06 6.53
CA SER A 323 12.54 27.07 7.37
C SER A 323 13.52 27.68 8.36
N ILE A 324 13.49 29.01 8.55
CA ILE A 324 14.50 29.74 9.31
C ILE A 324 14.52 29.34 10.80
N ASN A 325 13.43 28.76 11.33
CA ASN A 325 13.29 28.39 12.75
C ASN A 325 12.87 26.92 13.03
N TYR A 326 13.03 25.99 12.08
CA TYR A 326 12.61 24.59 12.31
C TYR A 326 13.75 23.76 12.95
N ASP A 327 13.66 23.49 14.26
CA ASP A 327 14.66 22.74 15.05
C ASP A 327 14.83 21.25 14.65
N SER A 328 13.99 20.70 13.75
CA SER A 328 14.25 19.39 13.15
C SER A 328 15.21 19.55 11.99
N SER A 329 16.48 19.20 12.21
CA SER A 329 17.48 19.11 11.14
C SER A 329 16.91 18.31 9.97
N LEU A 330 17.00 18.86 8.76
CA LEU A 330 16.76 18.14 7.51
C LEU A 330 17.76 16.97 7.45
N SER A 331 17.34 15.81 7.92
CA SER A 331 18.20 14.64 8.05
C SER A 331 18.12 13.80 6.77
N TYR A 332 19.03 14.09 5.85
CA TYR A 332 19.22 13.31 4.63
C TYR A 332 19.91 11.99 4.95
N PHE A 333 19.33 10.86 4.55
CA PHE A 333 20.07 9.60 4.49
C PHE A 333 21.19 9.75 3.45
N THR A 334 22.44 9.78 3.93
CA THR A 334 23.66 9.80 3.12
C THR A 334 24.33 8.45 3.16
#